data_AF-A0A0B8NQN7-F1
#
_entry.id   AF-A0A0B8NQN7-F1
#
_cell.length_a   1.000
_cell.length_b   1.000
_cell.length_c   1.000
_cell.angle_alpha   90.00
_cell.angle_beta   90.00
_cell.angle_gamma   90.00
#
_symmetry.space_group_name_H-M   'P 1'
#
loop_
_entity.id
_entity.type
_entity.pdbx_description
1 polymer ?
#
loop_
_entity_poly.entity_id
_entity_poly.type
_entity_poly.pdbx_seq_one_letter_code
_entity_poly.pdbx_strand_id
1 'polypeptide(L)'
;MSKAELGAEIAKAFPERVGETKVEQFASFPLKRRHAQSYFKSNLVLVGDSAHTINPLAGQGVNLGFKDVAALLETLETGDYSNESLAKYERERRTDNLVMQGAMDAFYLGFSNSILPLKLVRNVGLRMANNAGAIKQQALKYALGL
;
A
#
# COMPACT_ATOMS: atom_id res chain seq x y z
N MET A 1 3.99 24.84 -11.71
CA MET A 1 2.64 24.38 -12.05
C MET A 1 1.63 25.10 -11.18
N SER A 2 0.71 25.85 -11.77
CA SER A 2 -0.40 26.53 -11.12
C SER A 2 -1.64 25.61 -11.04
N LYS A 3 -2.67 26.04 -10.30
CA LYS A 3 -3.95 25.30 -10.23
C LYS A 3 -4.63 25.15 -11.59
N ALA A 4 -4.56 26.20 -12.42
CA ALA A 4 -5.15 26.19 -13.76
C ALA A 4 -4.39 25.26 -14.72
N GLU A 5 -3.05 25.30 -14.67
CA GLU A 5 -2.21 24.38 -15.44
C GLU A 5 -2.46 22.92 -15.05
N LEU A 6 -2.55 22.63 -13.75
CA LEU A 6 -2.89 21.28 -13.28
C LEU A 6 -4.29 20.84 -13.73
N GLY A 7 -5.29 21.73 -13.68
CA GLY A 7 -6.63 21.43 -14.15
C GLY A 7 -6.67 21.07 -15.64
N ALA A 8 -5.91 21.78 -16.47
CA ALA A 8 -5.79 21.47 -17.90
C ALA A 8 -5.12 20.11 -18.15
N GLU A 9 -4.06 19.79 -17.40
CA GLU A 9 -3.41 18.48 -17.51
C GLU A 9 -4.31 17.33 -17.03
N ILE A 10 -5.11 17.54 -15.98
CA ILE A 10 -6.12 16.57 -15.52
C ILE A 10 -7.14 16.31 -16.63
N ALA A 11 -7.69 17.36 -17.24
CA ALA A 11 -8.67 17.23 -18.32
C ALA A 11 -8.12 16.48 -19.55
N LYS A 12 -6.81 16.61 -19.83
CA LYS A 12 -6.13 15.90 -20.92
C LYS A 12 -5.81 14.44 -20.56
N ALA A 13 -5.44 14.16 -19.32
CA ALA A 13 -4.98 12.84 -18.88
C ALA A 13 -6.11 11.88 -18.51
N PHE A 14 -7.26 12.40 -18.06
CA PHE A 14 -8.39 11.60 -17.62
C PHE A 14 -9.51 11.56 -18.68
N PRO A 15 -10.29 10.46 -18.72
CA PRO A 15 -11.43 10.35 -19.65
C PRO A 15 -12.57 11.31 -19.31
N GLU A 16 -13.34 11.73 -20.32
CA GLU A 16 -14.46 12.69 -20.20
C GLU A 16 -15.49 12.32 -19.12
N ARG A 17 -15.63 11.03 -18.80
CA ARG A 17 -16.55 10.54 -17.75
C ARG A 17 -16.32 11.16 -16.37
N VAL A 18 -15.15 11.75 -16.13
CA VAL A 18 -14.80 12.40 -14.85
C VAL A 18 -15.50 13.77 -14.72
N GLY A 19 -15.93 14.38 -15.82
CA GLY A 19 -16.59 15.69 -15.84
C GLY A 19 -15.63 16.86 -15.59
N GLU A 20 -16.20 18.05 -15.35
CA GLU A 20 -15.43 19.24 -15.01
C GLU A 20 -14.79 19.12 -13.62
N THR A 21 -13.51 19.47 -13.51
CA THR A 21 -12.76 19.41 -12.26
C THR A 21 -12.19 20.76 -11.89
N LYS A 22 -12.20 21.07 -10.58
CA LYS A 22 -11.60 22.29 -10.03
C LYS A 22 -10.55 21.92 -9.00
N VAL A 23 -9.33 22.43 -9.20
CA VAL A 23 -8.21 22.21 -8.27
C VAL A 23 -8.33 23.18 -7.10
N GLU A 24 -8.67 22.67 -5.92
CA GLU A 24 -8.69 23.47 -4.68
C GLU A 24 -7.29 23.61 -4.06
N GLN A 25 -6.55 22.51 -3.96
CA GLN A 25 -5.18 22.45 -3.44
C GLN A 25 -4.40 21.34 -4.14
N PHE A 26 -3.07 21.46 -4.18
CA PHE A 26 -2.19 20.41 -4.69
C PHE A 26 -0.87 20.42 -3.93
N ALA A 27 -0.28 19.24 -3.77
CA ALA A 27 1.05 19.04 -3.21
C ALA A 27 1.72 17.88 -3.96
N SER A 28 3.05 17.85 -3.92
CA SER A 28 3.84 16.76 -4.50
C SER A 28 4.76 16.20 -3.42
N PHE A 29 4.74 14.88 -3.28
CA PHE A 29 5.57 14.16 -2.33
C PHE A 29 6.38 13.11 -3.11
N PRO A 30 7.70 13.05 -2.93
CA PRO A 30 8.51 12.04 -3.62
C PRO A 30 8.10 10.65 -3.14
N LEU A 31 7.78 9.77 -4.07
CA LEU A 31 7.49 8.37 -3.74
C LEU A 31 8.75 7.70 -3.25
N LYS A 32 8.79 7.35 -1.96
CA LYS A 32 9.92 6.63 -1.36
C LYS A 32 9.38 5.38 -0.69
N ARG A 33 9.69 4.23 -1.28
CA ARG A 33 9.56 2.95 -0.58
C ARG A 33 10.56 2.92 0.57
N ARG A 34 10.09 2.65 1.78
CA ARG A 34 10.94 2.50 2.97
C ARG A 34 10.42 1.35 3.80
N HIS A 35 11.33 0.64 4.42
CA HIS A 35 10.98 -0.44 5.33
C HIS A 35 12.06 -0.56 6.40
N ALA A 36 11.66 -0.41 7.65
CA ALA A 36 12.54 -0.57 8.79
C ALA A 36 13.05 -2.01 8.86
N GLN A 37 14.33 -2.16 9.21
CA GLN A 37 14.93 -3.49 9.36
C GLN A 37 14.43 -4.21 10.63
N SER A 38 14.13 -3.42 11.68
CA SER A 38 13.56 -3.85 12.95
C SER A 38 12.40 -2.92 13.31
N TYR A 39 11.33 -3.46 13.88
CA TYR A 39 10.14 -2.68 14.25
C TYR A 39 10.13 -2.31 15.73
N PHE A 40 11.02 -2.88 16.53
CA PHE A 40 11.18 -2.49 17.93
C PHE A 40 12.65 -2.52 18.34
N LYS A 41 12.93 -1.84 19.46
CA LYS A 41 14.19 -1.95 20.19
C LYS A 41 13.94 -1.63 21.65
N SER A 42 14.02 -2.63 22.53
CA SER A 42 13.76 -2.49 23.96
C SER A 42 12.42 -1.79 24.25
N ASN A 43 12.43 -0.49 24.53
CA ASN A 43 11.30 0.34 24.90
C ASN A 43 10.82 1.28 23.77
N LEU A 44 11.25 1.03 22.53
CA LEU A 44 10.82 1.74 21.32
C LEU A 44 10.10 0.77 20.39
N VAL A 45 8.96 1.19 19.85
CA VAL A 45 8.22 0.48 18.81
C VAL A 45 7.91 1.44 17.66
N LEU A 46 8.06 0.96 16.43
CA LEU A 46 7.72 1.66 15.19
C LEU A 46 6.39 1.15 14.65
N VAL A 47 5.58 2.07 14.13
CA VAL A 47 4.21 1.82 13.66
C VAL A 47 3.93 2.69 12.43
N GLY A 48 3.20 2.18 11.44
CA GLY A 48 2.82 2.93 10.24
C GLY A 48 4.03 3.48 9.47
N ASP A 49 3.96 4.73 9.01
CA ASP A 49 4.99 5.37 8.16
C ASP A 49 6.40 5.41 8.78
N SER A 50 6.51 5.27 10.11
CA SER A 50 7.80 5.14 10.80
C SER A 50 8.45 3.76 10.62
N ALA A 51 7.65 2.72 10.43
CA ALA A 51 8.08 1.34 10.20
C ALA A 51 8.12 0.99 8.70
N HIS A 52 7.19 1.49 7.90
CA HIS A 52 7.08 1.18 6.48
C HIS A 52 6.39 2.29 5.70
N THR A 53 6.87 2.55 4.48
CA THR A 53 6.20 3.43 3.52
C THR A 53 6.06 2.66 2.22
N ILE A 54 4.82 2.50 1.76
CA ILE A 54 4.48 1.76 0.54
C ILE A 54 4.30 2.71 -0.64
N ASN A 55 4.30 2.18 -1.86
CA ASN A 55 3.89 2.95 -3.03
C ASN A 55 2.40 3.36 -2.87
N PRO A 56 2.06 4.67 -2.94
CA PRO A 56 0.72 5.16 -2.66
C PRO A 56 -0.33 4.79 -3.71
N LEU A 57 0.04 4.06 -4.78
CA LEU A 57 -0.89 3.57 -5.81
C LEU A 57 -2.16 2.90 -5.27
N ALA A 58 -2.15 2.30 -4.08
CA ALA A 58 -3.32 1.66 -3.50
C ALA A 58 -3.96 2.40 -2.31
N GLY A 59 -3.40 3.53 -1.87
CA GLY A 59 -3.93 4.26 -0.71
C GLY A 59 -3.94 3.46 0.60
N GLN A 60 -3.11 2.41 0.72
CA GLN A 60 -3.16 1.47 1.84
C GLN A 60 -2.30 1.85 3.06
N GLY A 61 -1.49 2.91 2.98
CA GLY A 61 -0.54 3.26 4.05
C GLY A 61 -1.22 3.41 5.42
N VAL A 62 -2.33 4.17 5.46
CA VAL A 62 -3.14 4.35 6.67
C VAL A 62 -3.75 3.03 7.16
N ASN A 63 -4.28 2.20 6.26
CA ASN A 63 -4.88 0.91 6.64
C ASN A 63 -3.85 -0.05 7.23
N LEU A 64 -2.64 -0.09 6.67
CA LEU A 64 -1.54 -0.88 7.24
C LEU A 64 -1.14 -0.34 8.62
N GLY A 65 -1.07 0.98 8.79
CA GLY A 65 -0.83 1.61 10.09
C GLY A 65 -1.88 1.24 11.14
N PHE A 66 -3.17 1.20 10.78
CA PHE A 66 -4.22 0.75 11.69
C PHE A 66 -4.07 -0.72 12.08
N LYS A 67 -3.68 -1.59 11.14
CA LYS A 67 -3.40 -3.01 11.44
C LYS A 67 -2.19 -3.16 12.37
N ASP A 68 -1.17 -2.33 12.22
CA ASP A 68 -0.03 -2.32 13.15
C ASP A 68 -0.47 -1.90 14.56
N VAL A 69 -1.28 -0.84 14.69
CA VAL A 69 -1.82 -0.40 15.98
C VAL A 69 -2.65 -1.49 16.64
N ALA A 70 -3.54 -2.15 15.89
CA ALA A 70 -4.37 -3.23 16.42
C ALA A 70 -3.54 -4.40 16.97
N ALA A 71 -2.56 -4.89 16.21
CA ALA A 71 -1.69 -5.99 16.66
C ALA A 71 -0.79 -5.59 17.83
N LEU A 72 -0.34 -4.32 17.86
CA LEU A 72 0.41 -3.80 18.98
C LEU A 72 -0.47 -3.77 20.24
N LEU A 73 -1.71 -3.28 20.15
CA LEU A 73 -2.65 -3.28 21.28
C LEU A 73 -2.89 -4.69 21.83
N GLU A 74 -3.14 -5.68 20.97
CA GLU A 74 -3.28 -7.10 21.38
C GLU A 74 -2.05 -7.60 22.15
N THR A 75 -0.85 -7.16 21.77
CA THR A 75 0.39 -7.49 22.46
C THR A 75 0.47 -6.79 23.83
N LEU A 76 0.17 -5.49 23.88
CA LEU A 76 0.31 -4.66 25.08
C LEU A 76 -0.79 -4.93 26.13
N GLU A 77 -2.00 -5.32 25.73
CA GLU A 77 -3.12 -5.62 26.64
C GLU A 77 -2.83 -6.80 27.58
N THR A 78 -1.89 -7.67 27.21
CA THR A 78 -1.41 -8.75 28.08
C THR A 78 -0.59 -8.25 29.27
N GLY A 79 -0.12 -6.99 29.22
CA GLY A 79 0.82 -6.42 30.18
C GLY A 79 2.27 -6.90 30.02
N ASP A 80 2.56 -7.77 29.04
CA ASP A 80 3.90 -8.22 28.73
C ASP A 80 4.58 -7.35 27.67
N TYR A 81 5.55 -6.55 28.12
CA TYR A 81 6.38 -5.69 27.28
C TYR A 81 7.75 -6.30 26.98
N SER A 82 7.90 -7.62 27.14
CA SER A 82 9.13 -8.34 26.83
C SER A 82 9.52 -8.18 25.36
N ASN A 83 10.83 -8.30 25.09
CA ASN A 83 11.32 -8.36 23.72
C ASN A 83 10.71 -9.53 22.93
N GLU A 84 10.28 -10.60 23.60
CA GLU A 84 9.64 -11.75 22.95
C GLU A 84 8.26 -11.39 22.42
N SER A 85 7.45 -10.72 23.24
CA SER A 85 6.12 -10.22 22.84
C SER A 85 6.23 -9.16 21.74
N LEU A 86 7.17 -8.23 21.84
CA LEU A 86 7.42 -7.25 20.76
C LEU A 86 7.98 -7.90 19.48
N ALA A 87 8.76 -8.97 19.59
CA ALA A 87 9.22 -9.75 18.43
C ALA A 87 8.08 -10.50 17.75
N LYS A 88 7.05 -10.92 18.49
CA LYS A 88 5.82 -11.48 17.92
C LYS A 88 5.10 -10.42 17.08
N TYR A 89 4.85 -9.24 17.64
CA TYR A 89 4.29 -8.10 16.91
C TYR A 89 5.08 -7.81 15.62
N GLU A 90 6.42 -7.69 15.71
CA GLU A 90 7.26 -7.43 14.55
C GLU A 90 7.09 -8.53 13.49
N ARG A 91 7.16 -9.80 13.87
CA ARG A 91 7.07 -10.91 12.92
C ARG A 91 5.75 -10.91 12.13
N GLU A 92 4.64 -10.67 12.82
CA GLU A 92 3.31 -10.62 12.22
C GLU A 92 3.18 -9.42 11.27
N ARG A 93 3.47 -8.21 11.77
CA ARG A 93 3.28 -6.98 10.99
C ARG A 93 4.29 -6.82 9.86
N ARG A 94 5.56 -7.14 10.10
CA ARG A 94 6.62 -7.01 9.10
C ARG A 94 6.40 -7.93 7.91
N THR A 95 5.89 -9.14 8.14
CA THR A 95 5.56 -10.09 7.05
C THR A 95 4.41 -9.56 6.20
N ASP A 96 3.31 -9.14 6.84
CA ASP A 96 2.15 -8.56 6.15
C ASP A 96 2.52 -7.30 5.34
N ASN A 97 3.28 -6.40 5.96
CA ASN A 97 3.70 -5.15 5.33
C ASN A 97 4.65 -5.41 4.14
N LEU A 98 5.49 -6.45 4.21
CA LEU A 98 6.35 -6.87 3.08
C LEU A 98 5.54 -7.47 1.93
N VAL A 99 4.54 -8.30 2.22
CA VAL A 99 3.64 -8.88 1.20
C VAL A 99 2.90 -7.76 0.46
N MET A 100 2.31 -6.82 1.20
CA MET A 100 1.62 -5.68 0.60
C MET A 100 2.56 -4.82 -0.25
N GLN A 101 3.77 -4.51 0.25
CA GLN A 101 4.77 -3.77 -0.53
C GLN A 101 5.17 -4.50 -1.82
N GLY A 102 5.44 -5.80 -1.75
CA GLY A 102 5.80 -6.60 -2.91
C GLY A 102 4.69 -6.63 -3.96
N ALA A 103 3.43 -6.74 -3.52
CA ALA A 103 2.28 -6.65 -4.40
C ALA A 103 2.22 -5.29 -5.10
N MET A 104 2.40 -4.19 -4.37
CA MET A 104 2.39 -2.84 -4.94
C MET A 104 3.53 -2.59 -5.93
N ASP A 105 4.72 -3.13 -5.66
CA ASP A 105 5.84 -3.04 -6.60
C ASP A 105 5.60 -3.84 -7.87
N ALA A 106 4.99 -5.02 -7.77
CA ALA A 106 4.58 -5.80 -8.92
C ALA A 106 3.54 -5.04 -9.77
N PHE A 107 2.57 -4.37 -9.13
CA PHE A 107 1.63 -3.49 -9.83
C PHE A 107 2.36 -2.31 -10.49
N TYR A 108 3.21 -1.60 -9.75
CA TYR A 108 3.96 -0.47 -10.30
C TYR A 108 4.76 -0.90 -11.54
N LEU A 109 5.60 -1.93 -11.43
CA LEU A 109 6.42 -2.42 -12.55
C LEU A 109 5.58 -2.93 -13.73
N GLY A 110 4.47 -3.63 -13.46
CA GLY A 110 3.60 -4.14 -14.52
C GLY A 110 2.90 -3.02 -15.30
N PHE A 111 2.55 -1.91 -14.64
CA PHE A 111 1.80 -0.81 -15.26
C PHE A 111 2.69 0.36 -15.72
N SER A 112 3.87 0.56 -15.15
CA SER A 112 4.80 1.63 -15.52
C SER A 112 5.64 1.33 -16.77
N ASN A 113 5.62 0.09 -17.26
CA ASN A 113 6.40 -0.35 -18.41
C ASN A 113 5.49 -0.65 -19.60
N SER A 114 5.95 -0.27 -20.80
CA SER A 114 5.24 -0.47 -22.06
C SER A 114 5.85 -1.56 -22.95
N ILE A 115 6.91 -2.24 -22.49
CA ILE A 115 7.57 -3.30 -23.27
C ILE A 115 6.61 -4.48 -23.53
N LEU A 116 6.66 -5.01 -24.75
CA LEU A 116 5.69 -5.97 -25.25
C LEU A 116 5.56 -7.25 -24.38
N PRO A 117 6.66 -7.87 -23.89
CA PRO A 117 6.55 -9.05 -23.04
C PRO A 117 5.81 -8.78 -21.72
N LEU A 118 6.14 -7.69 -21.02
CA LEU A 118 5.46 -7.32 -19.76
C LEU A 118 3.99 -6.97 -20.00
N LYS A 119 3.67 -6.31 -21.12
CA LYS A 119 2.28 -6.00 -21.50
C LYS A 119 1.45 -7.26 -21.72
N LEU A 120 2.02 -8.29 -22.37
CA LEU A 120 1.37 -9.59 -22.56
C LEU A 120 1.14 -10.31 -21.23
N VAL A 121 2.20 -10.43 -20.41
CA VAL A 121 2.11 -11.05 -19.07
C VAL A 121 1.05 -10.35 -18.22
N ARG A 122 1.04 -9.01 -18.19
CA ARG A 122 0.03 -8.22 -17.48
C ARG A 122 -1.38 -8.54 -17.96
N ASN A 123 -1.61 -8.52 -19.27
CA ASN A 123 -2.95 -8.73 -19.82
C ASN A 123 -3.46 -10.15 -19.58
N VAL A 124 -2.60 -11.16 -19.66
CA VAL A 124 -2.94 -12.55 -19.31
C VAL A 124 -3.25 -12.64 -17.81
N GLY A 125 -2.40 -12.06 -16.95
CA GLY A 125 -2.62 -12.02 -15.51
C GLY A 125 -3.94 -11.36 -15.12
N LEU A 126 -4.28 -10.22 -15.74
CA LEU A 126 -5.57 -9.54 -15.51
C LEU A 126 -6.77 -10.38 -15.95
N ARG A 127 -6.67 -11.09 -17.09
CA ARG A 127 -7.74 -12.00 -17.55
C ARG A 127 -7.92 -13.17 -16.58
N MET A 128 -6.83 -13.77 -16.12
CA MET A 128 -6.88 -14.85 -15.13
C MET A 128 -7.48 -14.35 -13.82
N ALA A 129 -7.03 -13.21 -13.30
CA ALA A 129 -7.56 -12.59 -12.09
C ALA A 129 -9.04 -12.25 -12.19
N ASN A 130 -9.50 -11.77 -13.36
CA ASN A 130 -10.92 -11.48 -13.57
C ASN A 130 -11.79 -12.74 -13.52
N ASN A 131 -11.23 -13.89 -13.95
CA ASN A 131 -11.91 -15.18 -13.98
C ASN A 131 -11.67 -16.03 -12.71
N ALA A 132 -10.92 -15.52 -11.73
CA ALA A 132 -10.45 -16.30 -10.59
C ALA A 132 -11.52 -16.59 -9.49
N GLY A 133 -12.77 -16.18 -9.70
CA GLY A 133 -13.90 -16.51 -8.82
C GLY A 133 -13.62 -16.24 -7.32
N ALA A 134 -13.60 -17.29 -6.51
CA ALA A 134 -13.38 -17.22 -5.07
C ALA A 134 -12.00 -16.66 -4.67
N ILE A 135 -10.95 -16.88 -5.47
CA ILE A 135 -9.60 -16.36 -5.19
C ILE A 135 -9.59 -14.83 -5.27
N LYS A 136 -10.32 -14.26 -6.25
CA LYS A 136 -10.52 -12.81 -6.38
C LYS A 136 -11.22 -12.25 -5.14
N GLN A 137 -12.23 -12.94 -4.61
CA GLN A 137 -12.93 -12.52 -3.41
C GLN A 137 -12.02 -12.53 -2.17
N GLN A 138 -11.18 -13.55 -2.01
CA GLN A 138 -10.26 -13.64 -0.88
C GLN A 138 -9.19 -12.55 -0.92
N ALA A 139 -8.61 -12.27 -2.10
CA ALA A 139 -7.67 -11.17 -2.28
C ALA A 139 -8.32 -9.80 -1.99
N LEU A 140 -9.60 -9.62 -2.38
CA LEU A 140 -10.35 -8.41 -2.10
C LEU A 140 -10.60 -8.22 -0.60
N LYS A 141 -10.98 -9.28 0.12
CA LYS A 141 -11.15 -9.24 1.59
C LYS A 141 -9.85 -8.83 2.28
N TYR A 142 -8.73 -9.45 1.90
CA TYR A 142 -7.42 -9.09 2.44
C TYR A 142 -7.06 -7.62 2.21
N ALA A 143 -7.30 -7.10 0.99
CA ALA A 143 -7.06 -5.70 0.64
C ALA A 143 -7.98 -4.73 1.39
N LEU A 144 -9.21 -5.15 1.71
CA LEU A 144 -10.16 -4.40 2.53
C LEU A 144 -9.92 -4.55 4.04
N GLY A 145 -9.06 -5.49 4.47
CA GLY A 145 -8.84 -5.80 5.87
C GLY A 145 -9.99 -6.57 6.53
N LEU A 146 -10.73 -7.35 5.75
CA LEU A 146 -11.82 -8.24 6.17
C LEU A 146 -11.41 -9.71 6.24
#